data_AF-X1QBE6-F1
#
_entry.id   AF-X1QBE6-F1
#
_cell.length_a   1.000
_cell.length_b   1.000
_cell.length_c   1.000
_cell.angle_alpha   90.00
_cell.angle_beta   90.00
_cell.angle_gamma   90.00
#
_symmetry.space_group_name_H-M   'P 1'
#
loop_
_entity.id
_entity.type
_entity.pdbx_description
1 polymer ?
#
loop_
_entity_poly.entity_id
_entity_poly.type
_entity_poly.pdbx_seq_one_letter_code
_entity_poly.pdbx_strand_id
1 'polypeptide(L)' 'METVKVVVQGASGKVGRVVINALCRESEMQVVGAVELNVSE' A
#
# COMPACT_ATOMS: atom_id res chain seq x y z
N MET A 1 9.22 2.71 18.93
CA MET A 1 8.93 3.84 18.03
C MET A 1 7.55 3.61 17.44
N GLU A 2 6.71 4.64 17.30
CA GLU A 2 5.44 4.48 16.59
C GLU A 2 5.68 4.48 15.08
N THR A 3 5.14 3.48 14.39
CA THR A 3 5.24 3.32 12.94
C THR A 3 4.16 4.12 12.21
N VAL A 4 4.48 4.71 11.07
CA VAL A 4 3.50 5.40 10.22
C VAL A 4 2.57 4.37 9.58
N LYS A 5 1.27 4.53 9.77
CA LYS A 5 0.24 3.66 9.18
C LYS A 5 -0.10 4.14 7.78
N VAL A 6 0.07 3.28 6.78
CA VAL A 6 -0.09 3.63 5.36
C VAL A 6 -1.21 2.80 4.73
N VAL A 7 -2.04 3.45 3.92
CA VAL A 7 -3.03 2.81 3.05
C VAL A 7 -2.67 3.11 1.60
N VAL A 8 -2.58 2.07 0.76
CA VAL A 8 -2.25 2.21 -0.67
C VAL A 8 -3.52 2.08 -1.51
N GLN A 9 -3.84 3.14 -2.26
CA GLN A 9 -4.93 3.16 -3.25
C GLN A 9 -4.41 2.72 -4.62
N GLY A 10 -5.22 1.99 -5.40
CA GLY A 10 -4.77 1.41 -6.67
C GLY A 10 -3.74 0.29 -6.47
N ALA A 11 -3.88 -0.48 -5.38
CA ALA A 11 -2.90 -1.45 -4.93
C ALA A 11 -2.64 -2.58 -5.94
N SER A 12 -3.63 -2.92 -6.77
CA SER A 12 -3.49 -3.94 -7.82
C SER A 12 -2.82 -3.40 -9.09
N GLY A 13 -2.67 -2.08 -9.20
CA GLY A 13 -1.97 -1.41 -10.28
C GLY A 13 -0.45 -1.66 -10.29
N LYS A 14 0.20 -1.37 -11.43
CA LYS A 14 1.66 -1.52 -11.58
C LYS A 14 2.43 -0.74 -10.52
N VAL A 15 2.02 0.51 -10.25
CA VAL A 15 2.65 1.38 -9.26
C VAL A 15 2.32 0.94 -7.84
N GLY A 16 1.05 0.61 -7.55
CA GLY A 16 0.61 0.15 -6.23
C GLY A 16 1.40 -1.05 -5.72
N ARG A 17 1.65 -2.04 -6.57
CA ARG A 17 2.50 -3.20 -6.22
C ARG A 17 3.94 -2.82 -5.88
N VAL A 18 4.53 -1.87 -6.60
CA VAL A 18 5.90 -1.39 -6.31
C VAL A 18 5.94 -0.67 -4.96
N VAL A 19 4.95 0.18 -4.69
CA VAL A 19 4.83 0.90 -3.42
C VAL A 19 4.70 -0.06 -2.24
N ILE A 20 3.82 -1.06 -2.32
CA ILE A 20 3.66 -2.07 -1.26
C ILE A 20 4.98 -2.82 -1.01
N ASN A 21 5.65 -3.26 -2.08
CA ASN A 21 6.93 -3.98 -1.96
C ASN A 21 8.04 -3.13 -1.33
N ALA A 22 8.06 -1.83 -1.61
CA ALA A 22 9.00 -0.90 -0.99
C ALA A 22 8.70 -0.71 0.50
N LEU A 23 7.43 -0.45 0.84
CA LEU A 23 6.99 -0.24 2.22
C LEU A 23 7.22 -1.45 3.13
N CYS A 24 7.14 -2.68 2.59
CA CYS A 24 7.46 -3.89 3.35
C CYS A 24 8.91 -3.96 3.85
N ARG A 25 9.82 -3.14 3.31
CA ARG A 25 11.24 -3.08 3.70
C ARG A 25 11.58 -1.91 4.62
N GLU A 26 10.62 -1.01 4.87
CA GLU A 26 10.82 0.19 5.69
C GLU A 26 10.34 -0.06 7.12
N SER A 27 11.26 -0.07 8.09
CA SER A 27 10.94 -0.38 9.49
C SER A 27 10.10 0.69 10.19
N GLU A 28 10.05 1.90 9.64
CA GLU A 28 9.31 3.03 10.18
C GLU A 28 7.87 3.12 9.65
N MET A 29 7.50 2.25 8.70
CA MET A 29 6.19 2.25 8.05
C MET A 29 5.49 0.90 8.17
N GLN A 30 4.17 0.93 8.28
CA GLN A 30 3.33 -0.25 8.31
C GLN A 30 2.19 -0.10 7.32
N VAL A 31 2.13 -0.98 6.31
CA VAL A 31 0.98 -1.06 5.41
C VAL A 31 -0.18 -1.69 6.17
N VAL A 32 -1.26 -0.92 6.37
CA VAL A 32 -2.47 -1.36 7.08
C VAL A 32 -3.67 -1.53 6.16
N GLY A 33 -3.53 -1.17 4.88
CA GLY A 33 -4.59 -1.33 3.89
C GLY A 33 -4.07 -1.25 2.46
N ALA A 34 -4.66 -2.08 1.60
CA ALA A 34 -4.45 -2.09 0.16
C ALA A 34 -5.85 -2.04 -0.48
N VAL A 35 -6.13 -0.95 -1.18
CA VAL A 35 -7.46 -0.62 -1.70
C VAL A 35 -7.40 -0.56 -3.21
N GLU A 36 -8.44 -1.07 -3.86
CA GLU A 36 -8.66 -0.96 -5.29
C GLU A 36 -10.09 -0.48 -5.55
N LEU A 37 -10.27 0.31 -6.61
CA LEU A 37 -11.58 0.70 -7.07
C LEU A 37 -12.22 -0.49 -7.79
N ASN A 38 -13.33 -1.00 -7.25
CA ASN A 38 -14.20 -1.90 -8.01
C ASN A 38 -14.97 -1.07 -9.05
N VAL A 39 -14.35 -0.85 -10.20
CA VAL A 39 -15.08 -0.35 -11.38
C VAL A 39 -15.76 -1.56 -11.99
N SER A 40 -17.03 -1.77 -11.64
CA SER A 40 -17.92 -2.66 -12.41
C SER A 40 -18.13 -2.05 -13.79
N GLU A 41 -18.01 -2.85 -14.85
CA GLU A 41 -18.50 -2.47 -16.19
C GLU A 41 -20.03 -2.31 -16.23
#